data_AF-A0A949GQ70-F1
#
_entry.id   AF-A0A949GQ70-F1
#
_cell.length_a   1.000
_cell.length_b   1.000
_cell.length_c   1.000
_cell.angle_alpha   90.00
_cell.angle_beta   90.00
_cell.angle_gamma   90.00
#
_symmetry.space_group_name_H-M   'P 1'
#
loop_
_entity.id
_entity.type
_entity.pdbx_description
1 polymer ?
#
loop_
_entity_poly.entity_id
_entity_poly.type
_entity_poly.pdbx_seq_one_letter_code
_entity_poly.pdbx_strand_id
1 'polypeptide(L)'
;MLDDWFRQRATQDDKRNVARIFVAVDDEGIVGFYSLSAFTLSLTDIPEDLARKLPRYDAIPAGLIGRLARDERVRGQGIGELLLADAIKRILGAGRTLAVFAIVVDAKDDRAVTFYKRYGFRSFPLRPRRLFLLASTAAAGLKKL
;
A
#
# COMPACT_ATOMS: atom_id res chain seq x y z
N MET A 1 -10.63 4.86 -14.47
CA MET A 1 -10.83 4.74 -13.00
C MET A 1 -9.66 5.26 -12.17
N LEU A 2 -8.43 4.71 -12.29
CA LEU A 2 -7.27 5.26 -11.56
C LEU A 2 -6.79 6.59 -12.15
N ASP A 3 -6.79 6.71 -13.48
CA ASP A 3 -6.39 7.94 -14.18
C ASP A 3 -7.37 9.08 -13.90
N ASP A 4 -8.68 8.80 -13.91
CA ASP A 4 -9.71 9.80 -13.61
C ASP A 4 -9.57 10.32 -12.18
N TRP A 5 -9.37 9.42 -11.21
CA TRP A 5 -9.12 9.83 -9.83
C TRP A 5 -7.84 10.67 -9.73
N PHE A 6 -6.77 10.27 -10.41
CA PHE A 6 -5.50 11.00 -10.34
C PHE A 6 -5.63 12.42 -10.88
N ARG A 7 -6.25 12.58 -12.06
CA ARG A 7 -6.43 13.89 -12.71
C ARG A 7 -7.39 14.80 -11.95
N GLN A 8 -8.45 14.24 -11.36
CA GLN A 8 -9.56 15.05 -10.82
C GLN A 8 -9.52 15.22 -9.29
N ARG A 9 -8.94 14.27 -8.56
CA ARG A 9 -9.09 14.18 -7.10
C ARG A 9 -7.80 14.11 -6.30
N ALA A 10 -6.69 13.60 -6.86
CA ALA A 10 -5.46 13.40 -6.09
C ALA A 10 -4.98 14.66 -5.35
N THR A 11 -4.92 15.81 -6.04
CA THR A 11 -4.52 17.08 -5.43
C THR A 11 -5.51 17.56 -4.35
N GLN A 12 -6.80 17.26 -4.50
CA GLN A 12 -7.81 17.62 -3.50
C GLN A 12 -7.66 16.76 -2.25
N ASP A 13 -7.45 15.45 -2.44
CA ASP A 13 -7.21 14.50 -1.34
C ASP A 13 -5.94 14.88 -0.56
N ASP A 14 -4.89 15.35 -1.24
CA ASP A 14 -3.66 15.84 -0.62
C ASP A 14 -3.88 17.13 0.19
N LYS A 15 -4.48 18.15 -0.45
CA LYS A 15 -4.79 19.44 0.20
C LYS A 15 -5.69 19.29 1.43
N ARG A 16 -6.58 18.31 1.42
CA ARG A 16 -7.51 18.03 2.53
C ARG A 16 -6.94 17.07 3.58
N ASN A 17 -5.69 16.62 3.44
CA ASN A 17 -5.05 15.64 4.31
C ASN A 17 -5.79 14.28 4.37
N VAL A 18 -6.51 13.91 3.32
CA VAL A 18 -7.19 12.61 3.20
C VAL A 18 -6.20 11.52 2.77
N ALA A 19 -5.27 11.86 1.87
CA ALA A 19 -4.17 10.99 1.47
C ALA A 19 -2.98 11.82 1.00
N ARG A 20 -1.75 11.36 1.25
CA ARG A 20 -0.53 11.94 0.68
C ARG A 20 -0.25 11.33 -0.68
N ILE A 21 0.01 12.16 -1.68
CA ILE A 21 0.24 11.72 -3.06
C ILE A 21 1.71 11.82 -3.43
N PHE A 22 2.25 10.76 -4.00
CA PHE A 22 3.62 10.70 -4.49
C PHE A 22 3.61 10.29 -5.96
N VAL A 23 4.52 10.87 -6.73
CA VAL A 23 4.65 10.64 -8.18
C VAL A 23 6.08 10.23 -8.52
N ALA A 24 6.20 9.32 -9.49
CA ALA A 24 7.46 9.08 -10.20
C ALA A 24 7.42 9.88 -11.50
N VAL A 25 8.53 10.52 -11.84
CA VAL A 25 8.69 11.42 -12.98
C VAL A 25 9.93 11.00 -13.76
N ASP A 26 9.84 11.02 -15.08
CA ASP A 26 10.96 10.92 -16.01
C ASP A 26 11.03 12.19 -16.91
N ASP A 27 11.84 12.14 -17.96
CA ASP A 27 12.02 13.27 -18.89
C ASP A 27 10.74 13.62 -19.67
N GLU A 28 9.80 12.67 -19.82
CA GLU A 28 8.51 12.86 -20.49
C GLU A 28 7.36 13.21 -19.53
N GLY A 29 7.63 13.23 -18.22
CA GLY A 29 6.68 13.63 -17.18
C GLY A 29 6.31 12.51 -16.22
N ILE A 30 5.06 12.50 -15.74
CA ILE A 30 4.63 11.55 -14.69
C ILE A 30 4.47 10.15 -15.29
N VAL A 31 5.22 9.19 -14.76
CA VAL A 31 5.22 7.78 -15.17
C VAL A 31 4.59 6.85 -14.15
N GLY A 32 4.19 7.37 -13.01
CA GLY A 32 3.44 6.60 -12.02
C GLY A 32 3.16 7.40 -10.75
N PHE A 33 2.29 6.85 -9.92
CA PHE A 33 1.91 7.47 -8.67
C PHE A 33 1.48 6.43 -7.64
N TYR A 34 1.48 6.85 -6.38
CA TYR A 34 0.76 6.15 -5.33
C TYR A 34 0.22 7.13 -4.29
N SER A 35 -0.68 6.63 -3.45
CA SER A 35 -1.26 7.38 -2.34
C SER A 35 -1.11 6.64 -1.02
N LEU A 36 -0.80 7.39 0.05
CA LEU A 36 -0.68 6.88 1.41
C LEU A 36 -1.70 7.54 2.33
N SER A 37 -2.35 6.77 3.19
CA SER A 37 -3.20 7.31 4.25
C SER A 37 -3.14 6.47 5.52
N ALA A 38 -3.58 7.05 6.64
CA ALA A 38 -3.76 6.31 7.88
C ALA A 38 -4.93 5.31 7.72
N PHE A 39 -4.82 4.17 8.39
CA PHE A 39 -5.83 3.11 8.33
C PHE A 39 -5.91 2.36 9.65
N THR A 40 -7.04 1.69 9.88
CA THR A 40 -7.26 0.83 11.04
C THR A 40 -7.77 -0.51 10.57
N LEU A 41 -7.19 -1.58 11.11
CA LEU A 41 -7.62 -2.96 10.88
C LEU A 41 -8.47 -3.44 12.04
N SER A 42 -9.53 -4.18 11.74
CA SER A 42 -10.21 -4.99 12.75
C SER A 42 -9.41 -6.27 13.01
N LEU A 43 -9.35 -6.71 14.26
CA LEU A 43 -8.83 -8.04 14.63
C LEU A 43 -9.57 -9.16 13.88
N THR A 44 -10.85 -8.96 13.58
CA THR A 44 -11.68 -9.94 12.86
C THR A 44 -11.32 -10.04 11.37
N ASP A 45 -10.61 -9.05 10.83
CA ASP A 45 -10.23 -9.07 9.43
C ASP A 45 -9.01 -9.97 9.23
N ILE A 46 -8.04 -9.97 10.15
CA ILE A 46 -6.77 -10.69 10.01
C ILE A 46 -6.88 -12.20 10.32
N PRO A 47 -5.94 -13.03 9.83
CA PRO A 47 -5.87 -14.45 10.19
C PRO A 47 -5.84 -14.69 11.70
N GLU A 48 -6.55 -15.73 12.16
CA GLU A 48 -6.74 -16.01 13.59
C GLU A 48 -5.42 -16.25 14.34
N ASP A 49 -4.45 -16.91 13.69
CA ASP A 49 -3.12 -17.16 14.24
C ASP A 49 -2.34 -15.86 14.54
N LEU A 50 -2.61 -14.81 13.75
CA LEU A 50 -2.04 -13.49 13.97
C LEU A 50 -2.84 -12.72 15.01
N ALA A 51 -4.17 -12.77 14.95
CA ALA A 51 -5.06 -12.09 15.90
C ALA A 51 -4.79 -12.48 17.35
N ARG A 52 -4.55 -13.78 17.62
CA ARG A 52 -4.24 -14.30 18.96
C ARG A 52 -2.94 -13.75 19.55
N LYS A 53 -2.02 -13.23 18.72
CA LYS A 53 -0.73 -12.66 19.15
C LYS A 53 -0.81 -11.16 19.43
N LEU A 54 -1.95 -10.54 19.17
CA LEU A 54 -2.15 -9.10 19.35
C LEU A 54 -2.96 -8.81 20.61
N PRO A 55 -2.76 -7.63 21.22
CA PRO A 55 -3.66 -7.16 22.26
C PRO A 55 -5.09 -7.13 21.72
N ARG A 56 -6.07 -7.39 22.60
CA ARG A 56 -7.50 -7.36 22.27
C ARG A 56 -8.02 -5.93 22.12
N TYR A 57 -7.49 -5.21 21.13
CA TYR A 57 -7.99 -3.90 20.71
C TYR A 57 -8.82 -4.05 19.44
N ASP A 58 -9.96 -3.36 19.38
CA ASP A 58 -10.86 -3.43 18.22
C ASP A 58 -10.23 -2.83 16.95
N ALA A 59 -9.28 -1.91 17.11
CA ALA A 59 -8.60 -1.23 16.01
C ALA A 59 -7.07 -1.34 16.14
N ILE A 60 -6.46 -1.89 15.10
CA ILE A 60 -5.01 -2.04 14.99
C ILE A 60 -4.49 -1.00 13.96
N PRO A 61 -3.46 -0.21 14.29
CA PRO A 61 -3.01 0.86 13.41
C PRO A 61 -2.31 0.30 12.17
N ALA A 62 -2.61 0.86 11.00
CA ALA A 62 -2.05 0.46 9.73
C ALA A 62 -1.79 1.66 8.81
N GLY A 63 -0.89 1.48 7.84
CA GLY A 63 -0.75 2.40 6.70
C GLY A 63 -1.44 1.81 5.48
N LEU A 64 -2.21 2.61 4.74
CA LEU A 64 -2.89 2.17 3.52
C LEU A 64 -2.15 2.71 2.29
N ILE A 65 -1.78 1.81 1.38
CA ILE A 65 -1.47 2.14 -0.02
C ILE A 65 -2.81 2.13 -0.75
N GLY A 66 -3.46 3.29 -0.83
CA GLY A 66 -4.83 3.37 -1.34
C GLY A 66 -4.92 3.15 -2.85
N ARG A 67 -3.93 3.68 -3.56
CA ARG A 67 -3.82 3.60 -5.02
C ARG A 67 -2.35 3.53 -5.37
N LEU A 68 -2.02 2.69 -6.35
CA LEU A 68 -0.69 2.58 -6.95
C LEU A 68 -0.89 2.25 -8.43
N ALA A 69 -0.31 3.07 -9.29
CA ALA A 69 -0.38 2.88 -10.74
C ALA A 69 0.92 3.35 -11.39
N ARG A 70 1.24 2.74 -12.53
CA ARG A 70 2.25 3.20 -13.45
C ARG A 70 1.62 3.49 -14.80
N ASP A 71 2.26 4.34 -15.57
CA ASP A 71 1.92 4.57 -16.97
C ASP A 71 2.16 3.29 -17.79
N GLU A 72 1.37 3.10 -18.84
CA GLU A 72 1.50 1.96 -19.75
C GLU A 72 2.81 2.01 -20.55
N ARG A 73 3.33 3.21 -20.84
CA ARG A 73 4.60 3.44 -21.54
C ARG A 73 5.79 2.78 -20.84
N VAL A 74 5.76 2.71 -19.52
CA VAL A 74 6.84 2.14 -18.68
C VAL A 74 6.54 0.74 -18.16
N ARG A 75 5.57 0.04 -18.79
CA ARG A 75 5.20 -1.30 -18.38
C ARG A 75 6.38 -2.27 -18.55
N GLY A 76 6.64 -3.05 -17.50
CA GLY A 76 7.72 -4.05 -17.51
C GLY A 76 9.12 -3.49 -17.20
N GLN A 77 9.24 -2.18 -16.96
CA GLN A 77 10.51 -1.50 -16.65
C GLN A 77 10.79 -1.39 -15.13
N GLY A 78 10.07 -2.13 -14.28
CA GLY A 78 10.27 -2.08 -12.83
C GLY A 78 9.67 -0.87 -12.11
N ILE A 79 8.98 0.06 -12.80
CA ILE A 79 8.41 1.25 -12.16
C ILE A 79 7.38 0.91 -11.07
N GLY A 80 6.57 -0.14 -11.26
CA GLY A 80 5.58 -0.54 -10.25
C GLY A 80 6.25 -1.01 -8.94
N GLU A 81 7.35 -1.72 -9.10
CA GLU A 81 8.20 -2.24 -8.05
C GLU A 81 8.90 -1.10 -7.29
N LEU A 82 9.45 -0.12 -8.01
CA LEU A 82 10.05 1.08 -7.41
C LEU A 82 9.03 1.89 -6.61
N LEU A 83 7.82 2.10 -7.15
CA LEU A 83 6.73 2.80 -6.44
C LEU A 83 6.34 2.06 -5.17
N LEU A 84 6.20 0.72 -5.23
CA LEU A 84 5.86 -0.09 -4.07
C LEU A 84 6.99 -0.04 -3.01
N ALA A 85 8.24 -0.10 -3.44
CA ALA A 85 9.40 0.00 -2.55
C ALA A 85 9.41 1.34 -1.80
N ASP A 86 9.20 2.45 -2.53
CA ASP A 86 9.16 3.79 -1.94
C ASP A 86 7.98 3.94 -0.97
N ALA A 87 6.78 3.46 -1.36
CA ALA A 87 5.61 3.46 -0.50
C ALA A 87 5.84 2.72 0.83
N ILE A 88 6.40 1.51 0.78
CA ILE A 88 6.72 0.72 1.97
C ILE A 88 7.76 1.45 2.84
N LYS A 89 8.83 1.98 2.25
CA LYS A 89 9.87 2.73 2.98
C LYS A 89 9.28 3.93 3.72
N ARG A 90 8.38 4.68 3.08
CA ARG A 90 7.73 5.84 3.71
C ARG A 90 6.80 5.46 4.85
N ILE A 91 6.00 4.40 4.69
CA ILE A 91 5.14 3.92 5.78
C ILE A 91 5.99 3.43 6.96
N LEU A 92 7.07 2.67 6.72
CA LEU A 92 7.98 2.24 7.78
C LEU A 92 8.71 3.41 8.44
N GLY A 93 9.03 4.45 7.67
CA GLY A 93 9.57 5.70 8.19
C GLY A 93 8.59 6.40 9.14
N ALA A 94 7.33 6.53 8.73
CA ALA A 94 6.25 7.06 9.58
C ALA A 94 6.06 6.19 10.84
N GLY A 95 6.22 4.87 10.70
CA GLY A 95 6.20 3.86 11.77
C GLY A 95 7.15 4.14 12.94
N ARG A 96 8.20 4.94 12.72
CA ARG A 96 9.16 5.33 13.77
C ARG A 96 8.61 6.39 14.73
N THR A 97 7.57 7.12 14.31
CA THR A 97 6.95 8.20 15.09
C THR A 97 5.50 7.87 15.43
N LEU A 98 4.73 7.36 14.47
CA LEU A 98 3.35 6.90 14.64
C LEU A 98 3.31 5.39 14.42
N ALA A 99 2.83 4.63 15.40
CA ALA A 99 2.82 3.18 15.32
C ALA A 99 2.09 2.67 14.06
N VAL A 100 2.73 1.77 13.31
CA VAL A 100 2.14 1.07 12.17
C VAL A 100 2.39 -0.42 12.36
N PHE A 101 1.31 -1.19 12.52
CA PHE A 101 1.40 -2.64 12.66
C PHE A 101 1.51 -3.33 11.29
N ALA A 102 0.74 -2.85 10.32
CA ALA A 102 0.67 -3.44 8.98
C ALA A 102 0.52 -2.39 7.89
N ILE A 103 0.91 -2.76 6.68
CA ILE A 103 0.68 -2.03 5.44
C ILE A 103 -0.46 -2.74 4.71
N VAL A 104 -1.47 -1.99 4.29
CA VAL A 104 -2.69 -2.53 3.65
C VAL A 104 -2.77 -2.02 2.22
N VAL A 105 -3.31 -2.84 1.33
CA VAL A 105 -3.64 -2.45 -0.04
C VAL A 105 -4.95 -3.10 -0.49
N ASP A 106 -5.75 -2.36 -1.24
CA ASP A 106 -6.88 -2.88 -1.98
C ASP A 106 -6.46 -3.11 -3.44
N ALA A 107 -6.26 -4.37 -3.81
CA ALA A 107 -5.91 -4.74 -5.16
C ALA A 107 -7.14 -4.60 -6.08
N LYS A 108 -6.94 -3.90 -7.20
CA LYS A 108 -7.99 -3.66 -8.20
C LYS A 108 -8.50 -4.95 -8.85
N ASP A 109 -7.59 -5.90 -9.11
CA ASP A 109 -7.86 -7.15 -9.81
C ASP A 109 -6.89 -8.26 -9.36
N ASP A 110 -7.10 -9.47 -9.86
CA ASP A 110 -6.33 -10.65 -9.44
C ASP A 110 -4.88 -10.63 -9.97
N ARG A 111 -4.59 -9.82 -11.00
CA ARG A 111 -3.21 -9.55 -11.44
C ARG A 111 -2.50 -8.69 -10.41
N ALA A 112 -3.16 -7.66 -9.87
CA ALA A 112 -2.64 -6.85 -8.78
C ALA A 112 -2.46 -7.65 -7.49
N VAL A 113 -3.39 -8.56 -7.16
CA VAL A 113 -3.22 -9.50 -6.03
C VAL A 113 -1.93 -10.30 -6.20
N THR A 114 -1.71 -10.86 -7.39
CA THR A 114 -0.50 -11.64 -7.70
C THR A 114 0.76 -10.79 -7.60
N PHE A 115 0.73 -9.55 -8.08
CA PHE A 115 1.82 -8.59 -7.95
C PHE A 115 2.22 -8.38 -6.49
N TYR A 116 1.27 -8.02 -5.61
CA TYR A 116 1.57 -7.75 -4.20
C TYR A 116 2.05 -9.01 -3.45
N LYS A 117 1.48 -10.19 -3.73
CA LYS A 117 1.87 -11.45 -3.09
C LYS A 117 3.35 -11.79 -3.28
N ARG A 118 3.95 -11.44 -4.43
CA ARG A 118 5.39 -11.65 -4.67
C ARG A 118 6.29 -10.93 -3.65
N TYR A 119 5.81 -9.81 -3.11
CA TYR A 119 6.52 -8.99 -2.12
C TYR A 119 6.14 -9.31 -0.67
N GLY A 120 5.45 -10.43 -0.44
CA GLY A 120 5.12 -10.92 0.90
C GLY A 120 3.79 -10.41 1.46
N PHE A 121 3.00 -9.69 0.66
CA PHE A 121 1.63 -9.37 1.06
C PHE A 121 0.78 -10.65 1.12
N ARG A 122 -0.10 -10.72 2.12
CA ARG A 122 -1.05 -11.82 2.35
C ARG A 122 -2.46 -11.30 2.17
N SER A 123 -3.32 -12.06 1.50
CA SER A 123 -4.74 -11.74 1.40
C SER A 123 -5.41 -11.83 2.78
N PHE A 124 -6.39 -10.96 3.02
CA PHE A 124 -7.30 -11.14 4.15
C PHE A 124 -8.23 -12.35 3.89
N PRO A 125 -8.51 -13.20 4.90
CA PRO A 125 -9.36 -14.38 4.74
C PRO A 125 -10.73 -14.09 4.13
N LEU A 126 -11.40 -13.04 4.59
CA LEU A 126 -12.76 -12.69 4.15
C LEU A 126 -12.80 -11.75 2.94
N ARG A 127 -11.66 -11.16 2.56
CA ARG A 127 -11.54 -10.16 1.48
C ARG A 127 -10.29 -10.44 0.66
N PRO A 128 -10.33 -11.39 -0.30
CA PRO A 128 -9.11 -11.90 -0.96
C PRO A 128 -8.35 -10.85 -1.78
N ARG A 129 -9.04 -9.80 -2.25
CA ARG A 129 -8.45 -8.65 -2.97
C ARG A 129 -7.93 -7.55 -2.05
N ARG A 130 -8.22 -7.61 -0.76
CA ARG A 130 -7.49 -6.80 0.23
C ARG A 130 -6.31 -7.61 0.70
N LEU A 131 -5.14 -6.98 0.77
CA LEU A 131 -3.93 -7.62 1.27
C LEU A 131 -3.26 -6.79 2.35
N PHE A 132 -2.47 -7.45 3.18
CA PHE A 132 -1.65 -6.83 4.19
C PHE A 132 -0.22 -7.37 4.19
N LEU A 133 0.72 -6.53 4.60
CA LEU A 133 2.11 -6.86 4.87
C LEU A 133 2.43 -6.39 6.30
N LEU A 134 2.94 -7.28 7.15
CA LEU A 134 3.32 -6.90 8.51
C LEU A 134 4.49 -5.93 8.47
N ALA A 135 4.43 -4.85 9.26
CA ALA A 135 5.52 -3.89 9.33
C ALA A 135 6.83 -4.56 9.78
N SER A 136 6.74 -5.56 10.65
CA SER A 136 7.89 -6.36 11.14
C SER A 136 8.59 -7.17 10.05
N THR A 137 7.89 -7.55 8.97
CA THR A 137 8.46 -8.33 7.86
C THR A 137 8.61 -7.52 6.57
N ALA A 138 8.09 -6.29 6.54
CA ALA A 138 8.08 -5.45 5.35
C ALA A 138 9.49 -5.15 4.81
N ALA A 139 10.47 -4.96 5.70
CA ALA A 139 11.86 -4.76 5.30
C ALA A 139 12.46 -5.98 4.57
N ALA A 140 12.03 -7.20 4.90
CA ALA A 140 12.45 -8.40 4.16
C ALA A 140 11.78 -8.47 2.78
N GLY A 141 10.53 -8.00 2.67
CA GLY A 141 9.83 -7.86 1.39
C GLY A 141 10.54 -6.90 0.43
N LEU A 142 11.12 -5.81 0.96
CA LEU A 142 11.92 -4.86 0.17
C LEU A 142 13.17 -5.48 -0.46
N LYS A 143 13.76 -6.54 0.11
CA LYS A 143 14.93 -7.21 -0.46
C LYS A 143 14.62 -8.01 -1.74
N LYS A 144 13.33 -8.20 -2.05
CA LYS A 144 12.85 -8.88 -3.25
C LYS A 144 12.53 -7.92 -4.40
N LEU A 145 12.69 -6.61 -4.16
CA LEU A 145 12.47 -5.54 -5.13
C LEU A 145 13.78 -5.11 -5.77
#